data_AF-A0A8S4ARY2-F1
#
_entry.id   AF-A0A8S4ARY2-F1
#
_cell.length_a   1.000
_cell.length_b   1.000
_cell.length_c   1.000
_cell.angle_alpha   90.00
_cell.angle_beta   90.00
_cell.angle_gamma   90.00
#
_symmetry.space_group_name_H-M   'P 1'
#
loop_
_entity.id
_entity.type
_entity.pdbx_description
1 polymer ?
#
loop_
_entity_poly.entity_id
_entity_poly.type
_entity_poly.pdbx_seq_one_letter_code
_entity_poly.pdbx_strand_id
1 'polypeptide(L)'
;MTFEDFDLERGYDTLTVGDGELVGDQKTIFHVLSGTTTPDLVVSTSHQMWLNFKTDDTSGSLGFKVSYEEIDQGSCGDPGIPAYGKREGAGFRHGDRLYFECLPAFELVGKKNITCQKNNQWSAKKPSCVFSCFFNFTTPSGVLLSPNYPQEYGNNMHCVWLIITNPESRINLAFNDLSMEKQFDFLSIKDGGKH
;
A
#
# COMPACT_ATOMS: atom_id res chain seq x y z
N MET A 1 15.46 -5.32 -1.05
CA MET A 1 15.45 -3.97 -0.44
C MET A 1 14.03 -3.54 -0.11
N THR A 2 13.86 -2.76 0.94
CA THR A 2 12.58 -2.22 1.42
C THR A 2 12.68 -0.71 1.56
N PHE A 3 11.59 -0.01 1.28
CA PHE A 3 11.48 1.43 1.48
C PHE A 3 10.76 1.70 2.80
N GLU A 4 11.36 2.54 3.64
CA GLU A 4 10.76 3.00 4.89
C GLU A 4 9.97 4.30 4.64
N ASP A 5 10.59 5.23 3.93
CA ASP A 5 10.02 6.52 3.54
C ASP A 5 10.18 6.70 2.02
N PHE A 6 9.17 7.30 1.38
CA PHE A 6 9.20 7.59 -0.06
C PHE A 6 8.31 8.79 -0.40
N ASP A 7 8.93 9.88 -0.82
CA ASP A 7 8.30 11.12 -1.24
C ASP A 7 9.17 11.76 -2.34
N LEU A 8 8.72 11.61 -3.58
CA LEU A 8 9.32 12.22 -4.77
C LEU A 8 8.27 13.04 -5.51
N GLU A 9 8.71 14.04 -6.27
CA GLU A 9 7.81 14.81 -7.12
C GLU A 9 7.16 13.91 -8.19
N ARG A 10 5.82 13.83 -8.16
CA ARG A 10 5.06 12.90 -8.99
C ARG A 10 5.19 13.24 -10.48
N GLY A 11 5.87 12.39 -11.23
CA GLY A 11 6.02 12.50 -12.68
C GLY A 11 7.23 13.33 -13.15
N TYR A 12 7.99 13.92 -12.23
CA TYR A 12 9.17 14.75 -12.54
C TYR A 12 10.44 14.11 -11.97
N ASP A 13 10.43 13.82 -10.67
CA ASP A 13 11.50 13.08 -9.99
C ASP A 13 11.26 11.58 -10.10
N THR A 14 12.33 10.84 -10.41
CA THR A 14 12.23 9.39 -10.59
C THR A 14 13.34 8.63 -9.88
N LEU A 15 12.97 7.60 -9.14
CA LEU A 15 13.89 6.54 -8.70
C LEU A 15 13.68 5.32 -9.60
N THR A 16 14.65 5.06 -10.47
CA THR A 16 14.65 3.86 -11.31
C THR A 16 15.46 2.77 -10.63
N VAL A 17 14.88 1.57 -10.56
CA VAL A 17 15.52 0.38 -10.00
C VAL A 17 15.68 -0.65 -11.10
N GLY A 18 16.90 -1.15 -11.27
CA GLY A 18 17.18 -2.25 -12.20
C GLY A 18 18.13 -3.29 -11.63
N ASP A 19 18.22 -4.39 -12.35
CA ASP A 19 19.05 -5.55 -12.01
C ASP A 19 20.33 -5.61 -12.84
N GLY A 20 21.34 -6.32 -12.35
CA GLY A 20 22.59 -6.59 -13.05
C GLY A 20 23.64 -5.48 -12.92
N GLU A 21 24.73 -5.68 -13.67
CA GLU A 21 25.96 -4.87 -13.60
C GLU A 21 25.86 -3.51 -14.30
N LEU A 22 25.09 -3.44 -15.39
CA LEU A 22 25.05 -2.25 -16.24
C LEU A 22 24.00 -1.27 -15.73
N VAL A 23 24.45 -0.27 -14.97
CA VAL A 23 23.61 0.83 -14.48
C VAL A 23 22.92 1.53 -15.64
N GLY A 24 21.59 1.63 -15.57
CA GLY A 24 20.78 2.29 -16.59
C GLY A 24 20.40 1.42 -17.78
N ASP A 25 20.71 0.11 -17.79
CA ASP A 25 20.21 -0.80 -18.84
C ASP A 25 18.69 -0.89 -18.80
N GLN A 26 18.04 -0.41 -19.86
CA GLN A 26 16.58 -0.38 -19.96
C GLN A 26 15.96 -1.78 -19.94
N LYS A 27 16.71 -2.83 -20.31
CA LYS A 27 16.20 -4.21 -20.33
C LYS A 27 16.08 -4.83 -18.94
N THR A 28 16.80 -4.29 -17.95
CA THR A 28 16.84 -4.84 -16.60
C THR A 28 16.11 -3.97 -15.58
N ILE A 29 15.40 -2.93 -16.03
CA ILE A 29 14.56 -2.10 -15.17
C ILE A 29 13.41 -2.92 -14.60
N PHE A 30 13.30 -2.96 -13.27
CA PHE A 30 12.14 -3.51 -12.57
C PHE A 30 11.07 -2.46 -12.31
N HIS A 31 11.48 -1.29 -11.85
CA HIS A 31 10.57 -0.25 -11.41
C HIS A 31 11.07 1.14 -11.78
N VAL A 32 10.13 2.01 -12.15
CA VAL A 32 10.31 3.46 -12.21
C VAL A 32 9.33 4.04 -11.20
N LEU A 33 9.86 4.64 -10.14
CA LEU A 33 9.11 5.07 -8.96
C LEU A 33 9.08 6.60 -8.90
N SER A 34 7.92 7.16 -8.55
CA SER A 34 7.72 8.61 -8.30
C SER A 34 6.51 8.80 -7.37
N GLY A 35 6.29 10.02 -6.88
CA GLY A 35 5.19 10.31 -5.95
C GLY A 35 5.49 9.87 -4.51
N THR A 36 4.43 9.68 -3.73
CA THR A 36 4.50 9.50 -2.27
C THR A 36 4.12 8.09 -1.79
N THR A 37 3.91 7.16 -2.72
CA THR A 37 3.53 5.79 -2.36
C THR A 37 4.79 4.95 -2.14
N THR A 38 4.98 4.49 -0.90
CA THR A 38 6.08 3.58 -0.54
C THR A 38 5.98 2.27 -1.34
N PRO A 39 7.00 1.93 -2.15
CA PRO A 39 7.01 0.69 -2.92
C PRO A 39 7.04 -0.56 -2.03
N ASP A 40 6.47 -1.66 -2.53
CA ASP A 40 6.67 -2.98 -1.94
C ASP A 40 8.13 -3.46 -2.04
N LEU A 41 8.44 -4.57 -1.35
CA LEU A 41 9.72 -5.26 -1.44
C LEU A 41 10.18 -5.40 -2.90
N VAL A 42 11.40 -4.95 -3.19
CA VAL A 42 12.07 -5.19 -4.46
C VAL A 42 13.21 -6.18 -4.26
N VAL A 43 13.22 -7.23 -5.07
CA VAL A 43 14.18 -8.34 -4.97
C VAL A 43 14.92 -8.46 -6.29
N SER A 44 16.25 -8.45 -6.22
CA SER A 44 17.10 -8.72 -7.38
C SER A 44 16.95 -10.17 -7.82
N THR A 45 16.96 -10.42 -9.13
CA THR A 45 17.06 -11.76 -9.70
C THR A 45 18.51 -12.19 -9.92
N SER A 46 19.46 -11.28 -9.69
CA SER A 46 20.89 -11.49 -9.80
C SER A 46 21.60 -11.23 -8.45
N HIS A 47 22.91 -11.05 -8.49
CA HIS A 47 23.72 -10.69 -7.32
C HIS A 47 24.10 -9.20 -7.31
N GLN A 48 23.57 -8.42 -8.25
CA GLN A 48 23.86 -6.99 -8.41
C GLN A 48 22.59 -6.25 -8.77
N MET A 49 22.36 -5.09 -8.17
CA MET A 49 21.26 -4.23 -8.53
C MET A 49 21.72 -2.78 -8.49
N TRP A 50 21.03 -1.92 -9.23
CA TRP A 50 21.36 -0.52 -9.31
C TRP A 50 20.12 0.35 -9.09
N LEU A 51 20.36 1.50 -8.47
CA LEU A 51 19.37 2.55 -8.26
C LEU A 51 19.88 3.79 -9.00
N ASN A 52 19.02 4.37 -9.83
CA ASN A 52 19.29 5.62 -10.53
C ASN A 52 18.24 6.64 -10.12
N PHE A 53 18.64 7.62 -9.32
CA PHE A 53 17.79 8.72 -8.88
C PHE A 53 18.03 9.94 -9.77
N LYS A 54 16.97 10.44 -10.40
CA LYS A 54 17.01 11.58 -11.31
C LYS A 54 15.96 12.59 -10.88
N THR A 55 16.40 13.83 -10.68
CA THR A 55 15.53 14.97 -10.38
C THR A 55 15.52 15.98 -11.52
N ASP A 56 14.56 16.90 -11.50
CA ASP A 56 14.61 18.11 -12.33
C ASP A 56 15.17 19.33 -11.56
N ASP A 57 15.02 20.53 -12.13
CA ASP A 57 15.55 21.79 -11.58
C ASP A 57 14.56 22.49 -10.61
N THR A 58 13.41 21.89 -10.30
CA THR A 58 12.33 22.48 -9.49
C THR A 58 12.14 21.78 -8.13
N SER A 59 11.07 22.12 -7.40
CA SER A 59 10.86 21.86 -5.96
C SER A 59 11.25 20.45 -5.48
N GLY A 60 12.14 20.37 -4.49
CA GLY A 60 12.50 19.08 -3.88
C GLY A 60 11.45 18.55 -2.88
N SER A 61 11.21 17.24 -2.90
CA SER A 61 10.45 16.48 -1.89
C SER A 61 11.35 15.97 -0.72
N LEU A 62 10.78 15.30 0.27
CA LEU A 62 11.55 14.71 1.40
C LEU A 62 12.54 13.61 0.96
N GLY A 63 12.33 12.99 -0.20
CA GLY A 63 13.20 11.94 -0.75
C GLY A 63 12.78 10.54 -0.33
N PHE A 64 13.73 9.62 -0.20
CA PHE A 64 13.46 8.23 0.16
C PHE A 64 14.47 7.67 1.15
N LYS A 65 14.01 6.73 1.95
CA LYS A 65 14.86 5.92 2.85
C LYS A 65 14.73 4.47 2.45
N VAL A 66 15.84 3.88 1.99
CA VAL A 66 15.90 2.49 1.53
C VAL A 66 16.85 1.68 2.41
N SER A 67 16.40 0.49 2.81
CA SER A 67 17.18 -0.51 3.53
C SER A 67 17.41 -1.70 2.61
N TYR A 68 18.65 -2.19 2.53
CA TYR A 68 19.02 -3.34 1.70
C TYR A 68 19.75 -4.39 2.54
N GLU A 69 19.57 -5.65 2.16
CA GLU A 69 20.20 -6.80 2.79
C GLU A 69 20.46 -7.89 1.74
N GLU A 70 21.46 -8.72 2.00
CA GLU A 70 21.66 -9.95 1.25
C GLU A 70 20.62 -10.98 1.68
N ILE A 71 20.03 -11.71 0.72
CA ILE A 71 19.13 -12.82 0.98
C ILE A 71 19.71 -14.11 0.41
N ASP A 72 19.46 -15.23 1.10
CA ASP A 72 19.92 -16.55 0.66
C ASP A 72 19.48 -16.88 -0.77
N GLN A 73 20.34 -17.60 -1.51
CA GLN A 73 19.95 -18.18 -2.79
C GLN A 73 18.70 -19.05 -2.64
N GLY A 74 17.73 -18.84 -3.53
CA GLY A 74 16.44 -19.53 -3.48
C GLY A 74 15.40 -18.90 -2.56
N SER A 75 15.71 -17.75 -1.95
CA SER A 75 14.75 -16.91 -1.23
C SER A 75 14.08 -15.90 -2.16
N CYS A 76 12.80 -15.62 -1.93
CA CYS A 76 12.06 -14.53 -2.56
C CYS A 76 12.00 -13.26 -1.70
N GLY A 77 12.71 -13.24 -0.55
CA GLY A 77 12.66 -12.16 0.43
C GLY A 77 11.33 -12.05 1.17
N ASP A 78 11.31 -11.34 2.30
CA ASP A 78 10.09 -11.12 3.08
C ASP A 78 9.25 -9.98 2.46
N PRO A 79 8.06 -10.26 1.87
CA PRO A 79 7.22 -9.21 1.28
C PRO A 79 6.63 -8.25 2.34
N GLY A 80 6.69 -8.61 3.61
CA GLY A 80 6.09 -7.93 4.75
C GLY A 80 4.64 -8.34 5.00
N ILE A 81 3.98 -7.55 5.84
CA ILE A 81 2.56 -7.68 6.17
C ILE A 81 1.84 -6.44 5.63
N PRO A 82 0.70 -6.56 4.95
CA PRO A 82 -0.08 -5.40 4.52
C PRO A 82 -0.48 -4.55 5.72
N ALA A 83 -0.44 -3.21 5.59
CA ALA A 83 -1.05 -2.33 6.57
C ALA A 83 -2.53 -2.71 6.74
N TYR A 84 -3.01 -2.76 7.98
CA TYR A 84 -4.38 -3.21 8.31
C TYR A 84 -4.70 -4.64 7.85
N GLY A 85 -3.68 -5.49 7.70
CA GLY A 85 -3.82 -6.90 7.38
C GLY A 85 -3.02 -7.80 8.30
N LYS A 86 -3.15 -9.10 8.06
CA LYS A 86 -2.40 -10.16 8.71
C LYS A 86 -1.89 -11.13 7.64
N ARG A 87 -0.77 -11.79 7.97
CA ARG A 87 -0.15 -12.82 7.14
C ARG A 87 -0.07 -14.13 7.91
N GLU A 88 -0.36 -15.23 7.24
CA GLU A 88 -0.05 -16.58 7.67
C GLU A 88 1.10 -17.14 6.82
N GLY A 89 2.04 -17.83 7.48
CA GLY A 89 3.29 -18.30 6.89
C GLY A 89 4.48 -17.38 7.18
N ALA A 90 5.65 -18.00 7.30
CA ALA A 90 6.93 -17.31 7.60
C ALA A 90 8.11 -17.84 6.75
N GLY A 91 7.84 -18.78 5.83
CA GLY A 91 8.84 -19.27 4.90
C GLY A 91 8.94 -18.37 3.67
N PHE A 92 10.16 -18.13 3.20
CA PHE A 92 10.45 -17.28 2.03
C PHE A 92 11.24 -18.01 0.95
N ARG A 93 11.43 -19.32 1.07
CA ARG A 93 12.18 -20.15 0.11
C ARG A 93 11.26 -20.69 -0.97
N HIS A 94 11.85 -21.15 -2.08
CA HIS A 94 11.11 -21.76 -3.19
C HIS A 94 10.09 -22.80 -2.71
N GLY A 95 8.84 -22.65 -3.14
CA GLY A 95 7.73 -23.52 -2.77
C GLY A 95 6.93 -23.04 -1.55
N ASP A 96 7.49 -22.16 -0.71
CA ASP A 96 6.77 -21.60 0.42
C ASP A 96 5.59 -20.75 -0.05
N ARG A 97 4.52 -20.74 0.76
CA ARG A 97 3.29 -20.00 0.49
C ARG A 97 2.93 -19.10 1.66
N LEU A 98 2.51 -17.90 1.33
CA LEU A 98 2.01 -16.91 2.29
C LEU A 98 0.53 -16.65 1.99
N TYR A 99 -0.28 -16.57 3.03
CA TYR A 99 -1.70 -16.23 2.95
C TYR A 99 -1.95 -14.89 3.64
N PHE A 100 -2.79 -14.06 3.03
CA PHE A 100 -3.10 -12.73 3.53
C PHE A 100 -4.60 -12.57 3.78
N GLU A 101 -4.91 -11.79 4.79
CA GLU A 101 -6.27 -11.44 5.15
C GLU A 101 -6.27 -10.03 5.73
N CYS A 102 -7.34 -9.28 5.51
CA CYS A 102 -7.48 -7.94 6.06
C CYS A 102 -8.17 -7.95 7.42
N LEU A 103 -7.91 -6.93 8.22
CA LEU A 103 -8.66 -6.68 9.46
C LEU A 103 -10.11 -6.32 9.13
N PRO A 104 -11.06 -6.44 10.09
CA PRO A 104 -12.42 -5.97 9.90
C PRO A 104 -12.46 -4.51 9.41
N ALA A 105 -13.45 -4.18 8.57
CA ALA A 105 -13.59 -2.91 7.84
C ALA A 105 -12.62 -2.69 6.67
N PHE A 106 -11.74 -3.66 6.35
CA PHE A 106 -10.85 -3.58 5.20
C PHE A 106 -11.10 -4.72 4.20
N GLU A 107 -10.89 -4.42 2.94
CA GLU A 107 -11.02 -5.35 1.81
C GLU A 107 -9.66 -5.65 1.19
N LEU A 108 -9.45 -6.92 0.84
CA LEU A 108 -8.21 -7.39 0.23
C LEU A 108 -8.19 -7.08 -1.27
N VAL A 109 -7.25 -6.24 -1.69
CA VAL A 109 -6.96 -5.94 -3.09
C VAL A 109 -5.71 -6.71 -3.51
N GLY A 110 -5.89 -7.65 -4.43
CA GLY A 110 -4.81 -8.50 -4.96
C GLY A 110 -5.05 -9.99 -4.74
N LYS A 111 -3.97 -10.77 -4.64
CA LYS A 111 -4.05 -12.23 -4.44
C LYS A 111 -4.07 -12.56 -2.94
N LYS A 112 -5.02 -13.40 -2.53
CA LYS A 112 -5.13 -13.91 -1.15
C LYS A 112 -3.91 -14.73 -0.72
N ASN A 113 -3.20 -15.34 -1.65
CA ASN A 113 -1.95 -16.04 -1.38
C ASN A 113 -0.93 -15.83 -2.49
N ILE A 114 0.34 -15.95 -2.12
CA ILE A 114 1.48 -15.91 -3.03
C ILE A 114 2.42 -17.08 -2.73
N THR A 115 3.10 -17.57 -3.76
CA THR A 115 4.07 -18.68 -3.66
C THR A 115 5.43 -18.20 -4.12
N CYS A 116 6.50 -18.56 -3.39
CA CYS A 116 7.86 -18.25 -3.83
C CYS A 116 8.27 -19.19 -4.96
N GLN A 117 8.56 -18.62 -6.13
CA GLN A 117 8.82 -19.35 -7.36
C GLN A 117 10.32 -19.57 -7.58
N LYS A 118 10.67 -20.52 -8.47
CA LYS A 118 12.06 -20.90 -8.77
C LYS A 118 12.92 -19.78 -9.36
N ASN A 119 12.31 -18.70 -9.84
CA ASN A 119 12.98 -17.51 -10.35
C ASN A 119 13.29 -16.48 -9.25
N ASN A 120 13.23 -16.87 -7.98
CA ASN A 120 13.44 -16.00 -6.81
C ASN A 120 12.41 -14.85 -6.70
N GLN A 121 11.24 -14.98 -7.33
CA GLN A 121 10.15 -14.01 -7.20
C GLN A 121 8.89 -14.65 -6.62
N TRP A 122 8.12 -13.84 -5.90
CA TRP A 122 6.77 -14.21 -5.49
C TRP A 122 5.84 -14.25 -6.71
N SER A 123 4.90 -15.20 -6.71
CA SER A 123 3.93 -15.39 -7.80
C SER A 123 3.00 -14.19 -8.05
N ALA A 124 2.91 -13.27 -7.10
CA ALA A 124 2.27 -11.97 -7.23
C ALA A 124 2.85 -11.00 -6.19
N LYS A 125 2.60 -9.70 -6.35
CA LYS A 125 2.92 -8.69 -5.35
C LYS A 125 2.14 -8.93 -4.05
N LYS A 126 2.66 -8.40 -2.94
CA LYS A 126 1.93 -8.35 -1.67
C LYS A 126 0.57 -7.64 -1.91
N PRO A 127 -0.55 -8.19 -1.43
CA PRO A 127 -1.83 -7.52 -1.55
C PRO A 127 -1.91 -6.30 -0.62
N SER A 128 -2.84 -5.39 -0.90
CA SER A 128 -3.14 -4.25 -0.05
C SER A 128 -4.48 -4.46 0.65
N CYS A 129 -4.62 -3.94 1.86
CA CYS A 129 -5.90 -3.87 2.56
C CYS A 129 -6.40 -2.44 2.50
N VAL A 130 -7.46 -2.22 1.72
CA VAL A 130 -8.06 -0.90 1.54
C VAL A 130 -9.29 -0.79 2.43
N PHE A 131 -9.55 0.40 2.98
CA PHE A 131 -10.75 0.60 3.79
C PHE A 131 -11.98 0.28 2.93
N SER A 132 -12.88 -0.55 3.45
CA SER A 132 -14.08 -0.95 2.73
C SER A 132 -14.98 0.25 2.54
N CYS A 133 -15.53 0.38 1.34
CA CYS A 133 -16.49 1.43 0.99
C CYS A 133 -17.88 1.15 1.62
N PHE A 134 -18.09 -0.06 2.15
CA PHE A 134 -19.35 -0.50 2.77
C PHE A 134 -19.11 -1.26 4.06
N PHE A 135 -19.35 -0.62 5.21
CA PHE A 135 -19.14 -1.28 6.50
C PHE A 135 -20.06 -0.77 7.60
N ASN A 136 -20.49 -1.70 8.46
CA ASN A 136 -21.27 -1.41 9.65
C ASN A 136 -20.35 -1.45 10.88
N PHE A 137 -20.12 -0.30 11.48
CA PHE A 137 -19.39 -0.18 12.74
C PHE A 137 -20.34 -0.47 13.89
N THR A 138 -20.00 -1.48 14.68
CA THR A 138 -20.76 -1.86 15.89
C THR A 138 -19.93 -1.72 17.17
N THR A 139 -18.65 -1.36 17.04
CA THR A 139 -17.78 -1.07 18.18
C THR A 139 -18.10 0.30 18.77
N PRO A 140 -17.98 0.50 20.10
CA PRO A 140 -18.28 1.79 20.74
C PRO A 140 -17.38 2.95 20.29
N SER A 141 -16.22 2.64 19.71
CA SER A 141 -15.29 3.59 19.10
C SER A 141 -14.60 2.95 17.90
N GLY A 142 -14.06 3.78 17.01
CA GLY A 142 -13.37 3.37 15.80
C GLY A 142 -12.86 4.56 14.99
N VAL A 143 -12.17 4.28 13.89
CA VAL A 143 -11.70 5.28 12.92
C VAL A 143 -12.31 4.95 11.57
N LEU A 144 -12.86 5.97 10.90
CA LEU A 144 -13.37 5.88 9.54
C LEU A 144 -12.38 6.57 8.60
N LEU A 145 -11.93 5.85 7.58
CA LEU A 145 -10.98 6.36 6.60
C LEU A 145 -11.62 6.32 5.21
N SER A 146 -11.25 7.24 4.32
CA SER A 146 -11.50 7.05 2.90
C SER A 146 -10.69 5.84 2.41
N PRO A 147 -11.16 5.11 1.39
CA PRO A 147 -10.35 4.06 0.78
C PRO A 147 -9.01 4.62 0.31
N ASN A 148 -7.93 3.88 0.57
CA ASN A 148 -6.52 4.25 0.35
C ASN A 148 -5.90 5.31 1.25
N TYR A 149 -6.63 5.91 2.21
CA TYR A 149 -6.06 6.92 3.12
C TYR A 149 -4.74 6.44 3.76
N PRO A 150 -3.67 7.26 3.81
CA PRO A 150 -3.64 8.70 3.50
C PRO A 150 -3.43 9.06 2.02
N GLN A 151 -3.41 8.08 1.12
CA GLN A 151 -3.30 8.32 -0.32
C GLN A 151 -4.64 8.77 -0.91
N GLU A 152 -4.60 9.26 -2.14
CA GLU A 152 -5.79 9.68 -2.90
C GLU A 152 -6.85 8.57 -2.93
N TYR A 153 -8.09 8.95 -2.61
CA TYR A 153 -9.24 8.07 -2.80
C TYR A 153 -9.49 7.86 -4.29
N GLY A 154 -10.16 6.76 -4.63
CA GLY A 154 -10.46 6.44 -6.02
C GLY A 154 -11.55 7.35 -6.61
N ASN A 155 -11.51 7.54 -7.92
CA ASN A 155 -12.58 8.24 -8.64
C ASN A 155 -13.87 7.40 -8.68
N ASN A 156 -15.02 8.08 -8.80
CA ASN A 156 -16.34 7.48 -9.01
C ASN A 156 -16.74 6.49 -7.89
N MET A 157 -16.28 6.72 -6.67
CA MET A 157 -16.61 5.88 -5.52
C MET A 157 -17.96 6.27 -4.92
N HIS A 158 -18.72 5.27 -4.50
CA HIS A 158 -19.98 5.45 -3.78
C HIS A 158 -19.92 4.66 -2.48
N CYS A 159 -19.45 5.31 -1.41
CA CYS A 159 -19.26 4.67 -0.11
C CYS A 159 -20.39 4.97 0.86
N VAL A 160 -20.78 3.95 1.63
CA VAL A 160 -21.81 4.04 2.65
C VAL A 160 -21.33 3.31 3.90
N TRP A 161 -21.14 4.08 4.97
CA TRP A 161 -20.78 3.55 6.28
C TRP A 161 -21.90 3.81 7.26
N LEU A 162 -22.20 2.80 8.08
CA LEU A 162 -23.22 2.90 9.12
C LEU A 162 -22.55 2.70 10.49
N ILE A 163 -22.70 3.66 11.39
CA ILE A 163 -22.22 3.55 12.76
C ILE A 163 -23.41 3.23 13.67
N ILE A 164 -23.34 2.12 14.38
CA ILE A 164 -24.39 1.58 15.23
C ILE A 164 -23.87 1.52 16.66
N THR A 165 -24.51 2.25 17.56
CA THR A 165 -24.24 2.22 19.01
C THR A 165 -25.44 1.68 19.78
N ASN A 166 -25.29 1.53 21.10
CA ASN A 166 -26.43 1.21 21.95
C ASN A 166 -27.55 2.27 21.82
N PRO A 167 -28.84 1.90 21.93
CA PRO A 167 -29.96 2.83 21.77
C PRO A 167 -29.95 4.02 22.73
N GLU A 168 -29.40 3.85 23.93
CA GLU A 168 -29.26 4.91 24.94
C GLU A 168 -28.00 5.77 24.77
N SER A 169 -27.13 5.40 23.82
CA SER A 169 -25.91 6.13 23.51
C SER A 169 -26.13 7.16 22.40
N ARG A 170 -25.18 8.09 22.27
CA ARG A 170 -25.10 9.02 21.16
C ARG A 170 -23.72 8.92 20.53
N ILE A 171 -23.64 9.20 19.22
CA ILE A 171 -22.38 9.19 18.47
C ILE A 171 -21.78 10.59 18.50
N ASN A 172 -20.52 10.69 18.92
CA ASN A 172 -19.71 11.88 18.72
C ASN A 172 -18.72 11.61 17.58
N LEU A 173 -18.71 12.47 16.57
CA LEU A 173 -17.85 12.33 15.39
C LEU A 173 -16.92 13.54 15.29
N ALA A 174 -15.63 13.28 15.13
CA ALA A 174 -14.60 14.30 14.97
C ALA A 174 -13.80 14.03 13.70
N PHE A 175 -13.56 15.09 12.92
CA PHE A 175 -12.68 15.04 11.75
C PHE A 175 -11.27 15.45 12.16
N ASN A 176 -10.30 14.58 11.89
CA ASN A 176 -8.88 14.86 12.14
C ASN A 176 -8.19 15.39 10.87
N ASP A 177 -8.58 14.86 9.71
CA ASP A 177 -8.09 15.26 8.40
C ASP A 177 -9.25 15.20 7.39
N LEU A 178 -9.31 16.15 6.47
CA LEU A 178 -10.33 16.24 5.43
C LEU A 178 -9.78 16.96 4.21
N SER A 179 -9.55 16.19 3.14
CA SER A 179 -9.17 16.71 1.82
C SER A 179 -10.03 16.01 0.76
N MET A 180 -10.79 16.80 -0.02
CA MET A 180 -11.67 16.31 -1.09
C MET A 180 -11.71 17.31 -2.24
N GLU A 181 -11.97 16.83 -3.45
CA GLU A 181 -12.13 17.68 -4.64
C GLU A 181 -13.35 18.60 -4.47
N LYS A 182 -13.11 19.91 -4.52
CA LYS A 182 -14.17 20.91 -4.35
C LYS A 182 -15.18 20.80 -5.50
N GLN A 183 -16.46 20.93 -5.16
CA GLN A 183 -17.59 20.95 -6.11
C GLN A 183 -17.93 19.61 -6.80
N PHE A 184 -17.06 18.61 -6.76
CA PHE A 184 -17.27 17.31 -7.40
C PHE A 184 -17.50 16.18 -6.39
N ASP A 185 -16.76 16.20 -5.28
CA ASP A 185 -16.83 15.16 -4.25
C ASP A 185 -17.48 15.67 -2.97
N PHE A 186 -18.25 14.79 -2.32
CA PHE A 186 -19.03 15.16 -1.14
C PHE A 186 -19.08 14.02 -0.11
N LEU A 187 -18.85 14.36 1.15
CA LEU A 187 -19.19 13.51 2.29
C LEU A 187 -20.50 14.01 2.94
N SER A 188 -21.53 13.17 2.93
CA SER A 188 -22.82 13.47 3.54
C SER A 188 -23.00 12.71 4.86
N ILE A 189 -23.27 13.43 5.94
CA ILE A 189 -23.58 12.85 7.26
C ILE A 189 -25.07 12.97 7.50
N LYS A 190 -25.71 11.88 7.90
CA LYS A 190 -27.13 11.84 8.26
C LYS A 190 -27.27 11.19 9.62
N ASP A 191 -27.91 11.91 10.54
CA ASP A 191 -28.33 11.41 11.84
C ASP A 191 -29.86 11.28 11.87
N GLY A 192 -30.35 10.13 12.31
CA GLY A 192 -31.77 9.76 12.31
C GLY A 192 -32.23 8.95 11.09
N GLY A 193 -33.22 8.08 11.32
CA GLY A 193 -34.01 7.44 10.27
C GLY A 193 -35.19 8.35 9.88
N LYS A 194 -35.55 8.36 8.58
CA LYS A 194 -36.76 9.04 8.09
C LYS A 194 -37.97 8.73 9.00
N HIS A 195 -38.66 9.77 9.45
CA HIS A 195 -40.11 9.70 9.64
C HIS A 195 -40.78 9.55 8.27
#